data_AF-A0A5B6TKM6-F1
#
_entry.id   AF-A0A5B6TKM6-F1
#
_cell.length_a   1.000
_cell.length_b   1.000
_cell.length_c   1.000
_cell.angle_alpha   90.00
_cell.angle_beta   90.00
_cell.angle_gamma   90.00
#
_symmetry.space_group_name_H-M   'P 1'
#
loop_
_entity.id
_entity.type
_entity.pdbx_description
1 polymer ?
#
loop_
_entity_poly.entity_id
_entity_poly.type
_entity_poly.pdbx_seq_one_letter_code
_entity_poly.pdbx_strand_id
1 'polypeptide(L)'
;MKSKKSSNPSLLRRLNDWLHLWLGLASGIVVFIVSITGCFYAFQQEIKDALEPWRFVEAQEKAFVPPSQLLDTALAYMPGVKPTGLTYSNREEAAAVGFSSFANGERSFTAVFLNPYTGEFLQKQKSIGKGEFDFFRFIIDGHRALWLPYDIGRPIVGVCTLIFLVLLVTGLVMWWPRRWNKSNRDKSFKIKWNGSFKRVNYDLHNVLGFYSLLLALALGITGLVWSFKWFEEGLYYVTSGGKELPEHHHPHSDTTQVALLANNPVSALDRAWYKTIAVEPDAQGFYMTPILEDKDDALEIIAYQDHGSWYNRNEYYYDQYTLKLFRVQGDRYEEAGFADKLSLLNYDLHIGAVWGLPGKILAFCISLICASLPITGFLVWWNKKKKTKKKALSRNAENTTPKNSGMATA
;
A
#
# COMPACT_ATOMS: atom_id res chain seq x y z
N MET A 1 -3.75 -35.89 -47.56
CA MET A 1 -3.60 -34.61 -46.83
C MET A 1 -4.83 -34.35 -45.98
N LYS A 2 -4.79 -34.60 -44.66
CA LYS A 2 -5.90 -34.26 -43.75
C LYS A 2 -5.90 -32.75 -43.49
N SER A 3 -6.90 -32.06 -44.03
CA SER A 3 -7.25 -30.67 -43.72
C SER A 3 -7.30 -30.48 -42.19
N LYS A 4 -6.34 -29.72 -41.65
CA LYS A 4 -6.39 -29.25 -40.26
C LYS A 4 -7.52 -28.22 -40.20
N LYS A 5 -8.73 -28.66 -39.82
CA LYS A 5 -9.81 -27.77 -39.35
C LYS A 5 -9.21 -26.87 -38.27
N SER A 6 -9.02 -25.59 -38.55
CA SER A 6 -8.69 -24.61 -37.53
C SER A 6 -9.92 -24.50 -36.63
N SER A 7 -9.89 -25.15 -35.46
CA SER A 7 -10.97 -24.99 -34.51
C SER A 7 -11.04 -23.52 -34.10
N ASN A 8 -12.19 -22.90 -34.39
CA ASN A 8 -12.46 -21.55 -33.90
C ASN A 8 -12.28 -21.54 -32.37
N PRO A 9 -11.74 -20.46 -31.79
CA PRO A 9 -11.67 -20.33 -30.34
C PRO A 9 -13.07 -20.52 -29.76
N SER A 10 -13.18 -21.25 -28.64
CA SER A 10 -14.43 -21.36 -27.89
C SER A 10 -14.95 -19.97 -27.52
N LEU A 11 -16.28 -19.84 -27.38
CA LEU A 11 -16.93 -18.59 -27.02
C LEU A 11 -16.35 -17.98 -25.74
N LEU A 12 -16.07 -18.83 -24.73
CA LEU A 12 -15.40 -18.45 -23.49
C LEU A 12 -14.03 -17.79 -23.72
N ARG A 13 -13.21 -18.33 -24.64
CA ARG A 13 -11.90 -17.75 -24.93
C ARG A 13 -12.00 -16.41 -25.65
N ARG A 14 -13.00 -16.25 -26.53
CA ARG A 14 -13.25 -14.95 -27.19
C ARG A 14 -13.70 -13.90 -26.19
N LEU A 15 -14.57 -14.27 -25.26
CA LEU A 15 -15.04 -13.39 -24.20
C LEU A 15 -13.88 -12.97 -23.28
N ASN A 16 -13.04 -13.91 -22.85
CA ASN A 16 -11.85 -13.61 -22.05
C ASN A 16 -10.89 -12.66 -22.77
N ASP A 17 -10.57 -12.92 -24.04
CA ASP A 17 -9.67 -12.07 -24.83
C ASP A 17 -10.26 -10.64 -25.01
N TRP A 18 -11.59 -10.54 -25.13
CA TRP A 18 -12.29 -9.26 -25.25
C TRP A 18 -12.28 -8.49 -23.93
N LEU A 19 -12.64 -9.15 -22.82
CA LEU A 19 -12.63 -8.57 -21.47
C LEU A 19 -11.23 -8.09 -21.12
N HIS A 20 -10.21 -8.94 -21.27
CA HIS A 20 -8.83 -8.60 -20.94
C HIS A 20 -8.33 -7.37 -21.73
N LEU A 21 -8.68 -7.29 -23.03
CA LEU A 21 -8.29 -6.15 -23.85
C LEU A 21 -8.96 -4.85 -23.40
N TRP A 22 -10.29 -4.84 -23.27
CA TRP A 22 -11.03 -3.60 -23.04
C TRP A 22 -10.92 -3.11 -21.60
N LEU A 23 -10.96 -4.03 -20.63
CA LEU A 23 -10.69 -3.70 -19.24
C LEU A 23 -9.26 -3.18 -19.08
N GLY A 24 -8.28 -3.80 -19.73
CA GLY A 24 -6.88 -3.36 -19.69
C GLY A 24 -6.66 -1.98 -20.31
N LEU A 25 -7.36 -1.64 -21.39
CA LEU A 25 -7.30 -0.30 -21.97
C LEU A 25 -8.00 0.75 -21.10
N ALA A 26 -9.10 0.39 -20.43
CA ALA A 26 -9.86 1.29 -19.58
C ALA A 26 -9.13 1.63 -18.27
N SER A 27 -8.56 0.63 -17.58
CA SER A 27 -7.89 0.83 -16.29
C SER A 27 -6.37 1.02 -16.37
N GLY A 28 -5.77 0.75 -17.53
CA GLY A 28 -4.31 0.65 -17.67
C GLY A 28 -3.55 1.93 -17.28
N ILE A 29 -4.08 3.11 -17.55
CA ILE A 29 -3.44 4.38 -17.17
C ILE A 29 -3.40 4.56 -15.65
N VAL A 30 -4.47 4.14 -14.96
CA VAL A 30 -4.56 4.20 -13.49
C VAL A 30 -3.59 3.19 -12.89
N VAL A 31 -3.59 1.94 -13.38
CA VAL A 31 -2.63 0.91 -12.94
C VAL A 31 -1.19 1.37 -13.13
N PHE A 32 -0.87 2.04 -14.25
CA PHE A 32 0.45 2.62 -14.48
C PHE A 32 0.82 3.65 -13.40
N ILE A 33 -0.04 4.63 -13.14
CA ILE A 33 0.21 5.68 -12.15
C ILE A 33 0.39 5.09 -10.75
N VAL A 34 -0.54 4.23 -10.33
CA VAL A 34 -0.52 3.57 -9.01
C VAL A 34 0.73 2.71 -8.84
N SER A 35 1.13 1.98 -9.89
CA SER A 35 2.33 1.16 -9.85
C SER A 35 3.62 1.98 -9.75
N ILE A 36 3.74 3.08 -10.51
CA ILE A 36 4.92 3.96 -10.46
C ILE A 36 5.01 4.68 -9.11
N THR A 37 3.89 5.21 -8.61
CA THR A 37 3.85 5.84 -7.29
C THR A 37 4.17 4.82 -6.18
N GLY A 38 3.71 3.57 -6.30
CA GLY A 38 4.07 2.47 -5.41
C GLY A 38 5.57 2.17 -5.40
N CYS A 39 6.24 2.23 -6.55
CA CYS A 39 7.70 2.07 -6.62
C CYS A 39 8.43 3.12 -5.77
N PHE A 40 8.02 4.39 -5.83
CA PHE A 40 8.62 5.44 -4.99
C PHE A 40 8.30 5.23 -3.51
N TYR A 41 7.04 4.88 -3.21
CA TYR A 41 6.57 4.73 -1.84
C TYR A 41 7.21 3.55 -1.10
N ALA A 42 7.56 2.47 -1.81
CA ALA A 42 8.21 1.29 -1.23
C ALA A 42 9.54 1.62 -0.52
N PHE A 43 10.23 2.70 -0.92
CA PHE A 43 11.49 3.16 -0.33
C PHE A 43 11.33 4.47 0.45
N GLN A 44 10.12 4.81 0.90
CA GLN A 44 9.88 6.06 1.60
C GLN A 44 10.79 6.22 2.82
N GLN A 45 10.87 5.19 3.67
CA GLN A 45 11.69 5.24 4.89
C GLN A 45 13.15 5.51 4.53
N GLU A 46 13.74 4.70 3.66
CA GLU A 46 15.15 4.80 3.26
C GLU A 46 15.49 6.16 2.66
N ILE A 47 14.62 6.69 1.81
CA ILE A 47 14.82 7.99 1.18
C ILE A 47 14.69 9.10 2.22
N LYS A 48 13.70 9.04 3.11
CA LYS A 48 13.56 10.03 4.18
C LYS A 48 14.73 9.95 5.16
N ASP A 49 15.16 8.75 5.54
CA ASP A 49 16.30 8.54 6.44
C ASP A 49 17.57 9.18 5.87
N ALA A 50 17.78 9.06 4.55
CA ALA A 50 18.92 9.69 3.87
C ALA A 50 18.82 11.22 3.75
N LEU A 51 17.60 11.78 3.66
CA LEU A 51 17.37 13.20 3.38
C LEU A 51 17.01 14.03 4.63
N GLU A 52 16.61 13.38 5.72
CA GLU A 52 16.06 14.01 6.92
C GLU A 52 16.90 13.60 8.16
N PRO A 53 18.19 14.04 8.24
CA PRO A 53 19.11 13.59 9.29
C PRO A 53 18.67 13.96 10.72
N TRP A 54 17.79 14.97 10.87
CA TRP A 54 17.19 15.34 12.16
C TRP A 54 16.24 14.29 12.74
N ARG A 55 15.92 13.23 11.99
CA ARG A 55 15.17 12.07 12.48
C ARG A 55 16.03 11.13 13.33
N PHE A 56 17.34 11.33 13.38
CA PHE A 56 18.28 10.52 14.14
C PHE A 56 18.92 11.29 15.28
N VAL A 57 19.28 10.56 16.34
CA VAL A 57 20.00 11.05 17.51
C VAL A 57 21.10 10.06 17.87
N GLU A 58 22.12 10.53 18.58
CA GLU A 58 23.11 9.63 19.16
C GLU A 58 22.48 8.85 20.33
N ALA A 59 22.64 7.53 20.32
CA ALA A 59 22.15 6.68 21.41
C ALA A 59 22.89 6.99 22.71
N GLN A 60 22.15 7.09 23.82
CA GLN A 60 22.69 7.40 25.13
C GLN A 60 22.38 6.28 26.12
N GLU A 61 23.30 5.98 27.03
CA GLU A 61 23.11 5.06 28.16
C GLU A 61 22.27 5.70 29.27
N LYS A 62 21.09 6.21 28.89
CA LYS A 62 20.11 6.88 29.74
C LYS A 62 18.71 6.44 29.30
N ALA A 63 17.77 6.42 30.24
CA ALA A 63 16.36 6.24 29.90
C ALA A 63 15.81 7.43 29.10
N PHE A 64 14.82 7.17 28.25
CA PHE A 64 14.06 8.23 27.60
C PHE A 64 13.33 9.11 28.63
N VAL A 65 13.14 10.38 28.29
CA VAL A 65 12.32 11.31 29.07
C VAL A 65 10.84 10.92 29.01
N PRO A 66 10.05 11.21 30.05
CA PRO A 66 8.63 10.87 30.06
C PRO A 66 7.83 11.59 28.97
N PRO A 67 6.69 11.02 28.54
CA PRO A 67 5.80 11.63 27.55
C PRO A 67 5.46 13.10 27.83
N SER A 68 5.13 13.44 29.07
CA SER A 68 4.80 14.81 29.48
C SER A 68 5.88 15.82 29.11
N GLN A 69 7.16 15.49 29.33
CA GLN A 69 8.27 16.38 29.01
C GLN A 69 8.38 16.64 27.49
N LEU A 70 8.18 15.61 26.66
CA LEU A 70 8.17 15.78 25.21
C LEU A 70 6.98 16.61 24.73
N LEU A 71 5.81 16.38 25.32
CA LEU A 71 4.59 17.12 24.99
C LEU A 71 4.71 18.59 25.37
N ASP A 72 5.27 18.90 26.56
CA ASP A 72 5.51 20.25 27.02
C ASP A 72 6.44 21.01 26.08
N THR A 73 7.57 20.40 25.68
CA THR A 73 8.46 21.00 24.67
C THR A 73 7.73 21.19 23.34
N ALA A 74 7.04 20.17 22.83
CA ALA A 74 6.38 20.24 21.53
C ALA A 74 5.28 21.31 21.46
N LEU A 75 4.51 21.47 22.55
CA LEU A 75 3.45 22.47 22.66
C LEU A 75 3.99 23.91 22.58
N ALA A 76 5.22 24.16 23.01
CA ALA A 76 5.87 25.46 22.84
C ALA A 76 6.06 25.83 21.35
N TYR A 77 6.22 24.84 20.47
CA TYR A 77 6.38 25.03 19.02
C TYR A 77 5.05 24.94 18.24
N MET A 78 3.99 24.48 18.89
CA MET A 78 2.64 24.32 18.35
C MET A 78 1.57 24.88 19.32
N PRO A 79 1.65 26.17 19.71
CA PRO A 79 0.76 26.73 20.71
C PRO A 79 -0.69 26.70 20.23
N GLY A 80 -1.60 26.24 21.12
CA GLY A 80 -3.04 26.19 20.85
C GLY A 80 -3.50 25.04 19.94
N VAL A 81 -2.61 24.14 19.53
CA VAL A 81 -2.95 22.94 18.76
C VAL A 81 -2.77 21.70 19.64
N LYS A 82 -3.80 20.86 19.72
CA LYS A 82 -3.73 19.62 20.49
C LYS A 82 -2.83 18.58 19.78
N PRO A 83 -1.86 17.97 20.47
CA PRO A 83 -1.16 16.81 19.95
C PRO A 83 -2.13 15.63 19.75
N THR A 84 -1.91 14.90 18.67
CA THR A 84 -2.73 13.76 18.21
C THR A 84 -1.98 12.43 18.25
N GLY A 85 -0.68 12.46 18.51
CA GLY A 85 0.17 11.28 18.57
C GLY A 85 1.53 11.62 19.15
N LEU A 86 2.09 10.72 19.93
CA LEU A 86 3.49 10.75 20.36
C LEU A 86 4.12 9.40 19.99
N THR A 87 5.24 9.46 19.28
CA THR A 87 6.03 8.30 18.89
C THR A 87 7.39 8.35 19.58
N TYR A 88 7.74 7.27 20.27
CA TYR A 88 9.12 6.94 20.60
C TYR A 88 9.60 5.93 19.58
N SER A 89 10.66 6.25 18.84
CA SER A 89 11.34 5.28 17.99
C SER A 89 12.40 4.49 18.78
N ASN A 90 13.30 3.80 18.07
CA ASN A 90 14.43 3.10 18.67
C ASN A 90 15.43 4.07 19.34
N ARG A 91 16.50 3.51 19.92
CA ARG A 91 17.54 4.25 20.65
C ARG A 91 18.30 5.30 19.82
N GLU A 92 18.25 5.22 18.49
CA GLU A 92 19.02 6.06 17.57
C GLU A 92 18.13 7.06 16.81
N GLU A 93 16.84 7.10 17.10
CA GLU A 93 15.87 7.94 16.39
C GLU A 93 15.24 8.99 17.31
N ALA A 94 14.87 10.12 16.70
CA ALA A 94 14.14 11.19 17.36
C ALA A 94 12.73 10.73 17.76
N ALA A 95 12.25 11.18 18.91
CA ALA A 95 10.82 11.12 19.22
C ALA A 95 10.06 12.14 18.36
N ALA A 96 8.78 11.87 18.07
CA ALA A 96 7.96 12.75 17.25
C ALA A 96 6.58 12.97 17.88
N VAL A 97 6.18 14.25 18.01
CA VAL A 97 4.82 14.64 18.41
C VAL A 97 4.07 15.14 17.18
N GLY A 98 2.98 14.47 16.84
CA GLY A 98 2.14 14.79 15.69
C GLY A 98 0.97 15.70 16.09
N PHE A 99 0.74 16.75 15.31
CA PHE A 99 -0.35 17.71 15.50
C PHE A 99 -1.22 17.73 14.25
N SER A 100 -2.51 17.42 14.40
CA SER A 100 -3.50 17.65 13.34
C SER A 100 -4.30 18.90 13.64
N SER A 101 -4.57 19.70 12.62
CA SER A 101 -5.52 20.81 12.72
C SER A 101 -6.41 20.87 11.50
N PHE A 102 -7.62 21.39 11.68
CA PHE A 102 -8.54 21.68 10.59
C PHE A 102 -8.95 23.15 10.72
N ALA A 103 -8.50 23.97 9.77
CA ALA A 103 -8.75 25.41 9.77
C ALA A 103 -9.17 25.84 8.36
N ASN A 104 -10.22 26.67 8.26
CA ASN A 104 -10.73 27.20 7.00
C ASN A 104 -11.05 26.13 5.93
N GLY A 105 -11.52 24.95 6.35
CA GLY A 105 -11.79 23.83 5.44
C GLY A 105 -10.57 23.01 5.03
N GLU A 106 -9.38 23.32 5.58
CA GLU A 106 -8.12 22.67 5.23
C GLU A 106 -7.56 21.90 6.42
N ARG A 107 -7.28 20.60 6.19
CA ARG A 107 -6.53 19.77 7.13
C ARG A 107 -5.05 20.09 7.01
N SER A 108 -4.37 20.21 8.14
CA SER A 108 -2.92 20.27 8.21
C SER A 108 -2.38 19.27 9.23
N PHE A 109 -1.17 18.78 8.99
CA PHE A 109 -0.46 17.88 9.87
C PHE A 109 0.99 18.32 9.98
N THR A 110 1.45 18.45 11.22
CA THR A 110 2.81 18.86 11.54
C THR A 110 3.40 17.93 12.59
N ALA A 111 4.61 17.45 12.36
CA ALA A 111 5.39 16.70 13.32
C ALA A 111 6.47 17.59 13.93
N VAL A 112 6.62 17.52 15.26
CA VAL A 112 7.73 18.12 16.00
C VAL A 112 8.64 16.98 16.46
N PHE A 113 9.86 16.96 15.95
CA PHE A 113 10.91 16.01 16.28
C PHE A 113 11.72 16.52 17.47
N LEU A 114 11.96 15.63 18.43
CA LEU A 114 12.60 15.92 19.70
C LEU A 114 13.64 14.83 20.02
N ASN A 115 14.68 15.21 20.77
CA ASN A 115 15.61 14.24 21.30
C ASN A 115 14.93 13.42 22.42
N PRO A 116 14.82 12.09 22.33
CA PRO A 116 14.10 11.27 23.30
C PRO A 116 14.80 11.20 24.67
N TYR A 117 16.10 11.51 24.78
CA TYR A 117 16.88 11.46 26.02
C TYR A 117 16.94 12.80 26.78
N THR A 118 16.79 13.92 26.08
CA THR A 118 16.88 15.28 26.66
C THR A 118 15.56 16.04 26.60
N GLY A 119 14.67 15.68 25.68
CA GLY A 119 13.44 16.42 25.38
C GLY A 119 13.68 17.72 24.61
N GLU A 120 14.88 17.93 24.08
CA GLU A 120 15.23 19.11 23.29
C GLU A 120 14.61 19.05 21.89
N PHE A 121 14.24 20.22 21.38
CA PHE A 121 13.72 20.36 20.02
C PHE A 121 14.79 20.12 18.97
N LEU A 122 14.45 19.33 17.95
CA LEU A 122 15.30 19.06 16.79
C LEU A 122 14.78 19.73 15.54
N GLN A 123 13.52 19.47 15.18
CA GLN A 123 12.95 19.99 13.93
C GLN A 123 11.42 20.03 13.96
N LYS A 124 10.83 20.95 13.19
CA LYS A 124 9.40 21.01 12.89
C LYS A 124 9.17 20.77 11.40
N GLN A 125 8.35 19.80 11.05
CA GLN A 125 8.04 19.45 9.66
C GLN A 125 6.54 19.44 9.42
N LYS A 126 6.06 20.17 8.42
CA LYS A 126 4.65 20.16 8.02
C LYS A 126 4.45 19.24 6.81
N SER A 127 3.87 18.06 7.04
CA SER A 127 3.64 17.07 5.97
C SER A 127 2.29 17.23 5.26
N ILE A 128 1.33 17.95 5.86
CA ILE A 128 0.01 18.22 5.24
C ILE A 128 -0.36 19.68 5.45
N GLY A 129 -0.90 20.32 4.40
CA GLY A 129 -1.44 21.68 4.40
C GLY A 129 -0.69 22.61 3.44
N LYS A 130 -1.20 23.83 3.26
CA LYS A 130 -0.58 24.83 2.38
C LYS A 130 0.79 25.29 2.87
N GLY A 131 1.67 25.61 1.92
CA GLY A 131 2.93 26.33 2.17
C GLY A 131 4.20 25.48 2.13
N GLU A 132 4.10 24.15 2.17
CA GLU A 132 5.24 23.23 2.07
C GLU A 132 4.91 22.06 1.15
N PHE A 133 5.89 21.64 0.34
CA PHE A 133 5.78 20.47 -0.54
C PHE A 133 6.43 19.27 0.14
N ASP A 134 5.63 18.25 0.45
CA ASP A 134 6.12 16.94 0.88
C ASP A 134 6.02 15.97 -0.31
N PHE A 135 7.18 15.50 -0.80
CA PHE A 135 7.27 14.60 -1.94
C PHE A 135 6.50 13.29 -1.72
N PHE A 136 6.63 12.67 -0.55
CA PHE A 136 5.95 11.40 -0.27
C PHE A 136 4.46 11.60 -0.04
N ARG A 137 4.05 12.78 0.45
CA ARG A 137 2.64 13.17 0.47
C ARG A 137 2.07 13.28 -0.95
N PHE A 138 2.79 13.94 -1.86
CA PHE A 138 2.41 14.02 -3.26
C PHE A 138 2.31 12.63 -3.91
N ILE A 139 3.28 11.74 -3.65
CA ILE A 139 3.27 10.36 -4.17
C ILE A 139 2.06 9.58 -3.67
N ILE A 140 1.77 9.61 -2.36
CA ILE A 140 0.65 8.83 -1.79
C ILE A 140 -0.72 9.40 -2.21
N ASP A 141 -0.84 10.72 -2.41
CA ASP A 141 -2.05 11.35 -2.95
C ASP A 141 -2.30 10.92 -4.40
N GLY A 142 -1.25 10.76 -5.20
CA GLY A 142 -1.31 10.16 -6.53
C GLY A 142 -1.69 8.68 -6.48
N HIS A 143 -1.06 7.92 -5.59
CA HIS A 143 -1.27 6.48 -5.44
C HIS A 143 -2.70 6.14 -4.99
N ARG A 144 -3.22 6.87 -4.00
CA ARG A 144 -4.52 6.58 -3.38
C ARG A 144 -5.69 7.27 -4.06
N ALA A 145 -5.46 8.41 -4.73
CA ALA A 145 -6.53 9.24 -5.24
C ALA A 145 -6.25 9.90 -6.59
N LEU A 146 -5.14 9.58 -7.29
CA LEU A 146 -4.76 10.22 -8.56
C LEU A 146 -4.66 11.75 -8.47
N TRP A 147 -4.29 12.28 -7.30
CA TRP A 147 -4.29 13.72 -7.00
C TRP A 147 -5.67 14.40 -7.13
N LEU A 148 -6.74 13.62 -7.22
CA LEU A 148 -8.12 14.10 -7.16
C LEU A 148 -8.58 14.21 -5.70
N PRO A 149 -9.70 14.93 -5.44
CA PRO A 149 -10.37 14.86 -4.14
C PRO A 149 -10.58 13.40 -3.73
N TYR A 150 -10.29 13.11 -2.46
CA TYR A 150 -10.23 11.75 -1.96
C TYR A 150 -11.53 10.96 -2.17
N ASP A 151 -12.69 11.61 -2.08
CA ASP A 151 -14.01 11.01 -2.29
C ASP A 151 -14.28 10.59 -3.75
N ILE A 152 -13.51 11.14 -4.69
CA ILE A 152 -13.60 10.82 -6.13
C ILE A 152 -12.46 9.89 -6.53
N GLY A 153 -11.24 10.22 -6.12
CA GLY A 153 -10.03 9.52 -6.50
C GLY A 153 -9.93 8.11 -5.92
N ARG A 154 -10.26 7.92 -4.62
CA ARG A 154 -10.17 6.60 -3.98
C ARG A 154 -11.07 5.56 -4.65
N PRO A 155 -12.36 5.85 -4.93
CA PRO A 155 -13.20 4.90 -5.67
C PRO A 155 -12.66 4.54 -7.06
N ILE A 156 -12.12 5.51 -7.81
CA ILE A 156 -11.54 5.27 -9.14
C ILE A 156 -10.35 4.32 -9.05
N VAL A 157 -9.42 4.59 -8.13
CA VAL A 157 -8.26 3.72 -7.88
C VAL A 157 -8.72 2.33 -7.47
N GLY A 158 -9.62 2.23 -6.49
CA GLY A 158 -10.15 0.96 -6.01
C GLY A 158 -10.79 0.11 -7.11
N VAL A 159 -11.66 0.72 -7.94
CA VAL A 159 -12.31 0.01 -9.06
C VAL A 159 -11.28 -0.42 -10.12
N CYS A 160 -10.29 0.43 -10.44
CA CYS A 160 -9.24 0.07 -11.39
C CYS A 160 -8.34 -1.06 -10.86
N THR A 161 -8.07 -1.09 -9.55
CA THR A 161 -7.34 -2.19 -8.90
C THR A 161 -8.16 -3.48 -8.90
N LEU A 162 -9.48 -3.41 -8.68
CA LEU A 162 -10.35 -4.58 -8.80
C LEU A 162 -10.38 -5.12 -10.23
N ILE A 163 -10.46 -4.23 -11.22
CA ILE A 163 -10.31 -4.60 -12.64
C ILE A 163 -8.93 -5.23 -12.89
N PHE A 164 -7.87 -4.71 -12.29
CA PHE A 164 -6.53 -5.27 -12.41
C PHE A 164 -6.44 -6.70 -11.88
N LEU A 165 -7.09 -7.03 -10.75
CA LEU A 165 -7.21 -8.41 -10.27
C LEU A 165 -7.89 -9.33 -11.31
N VAL A 166 -8.98 -8.87 -11.92
CA VAL A 166 -9.65 -9.61 -13.00
C VAL A 166 -8.72 -9.76 -14.21
N LEU A 167 -7.90 -8.75 -14.53
CA LEU A 167 -6.91 -8.80 -15.60
C LEU A 167 -5.80 -9.81 -15.32
N LEU A 168 -5.34 -9.95 -14.07
CA LEU A 168 -4.37 -10.96 -13.68
C LEU A 168 -4.92 -12.37 -13.91
N VAL A 169 -6.16 -12.64 -13.50
CA VAL A 169 -6.82 -13.94 -13.71
C VAL A 169 -7.06 -14.22 -15.19
N THR A 170 -7.66 -13.28 -15.93
CA THR A 170 -7.92 -13.43 -17.37
C THR A 170 -6.62 -13.52 -18.18
N GLY A 171 -5.56 -12.86 -17.73
CA GLY A 171 -4.21 -12.93 -18.29
C GLY A 171 -3.59 -14.32 -18.14
N LEU A 172 -3.74 -14.96 -16.97
CA LEU A 172 -3.33 -16.35 -16.77
C LEU A 172 -4.05 -17.31 -17.71
N VAL A 173 -5.36 -17.12 -17.92
CA VAL A 173 -6.16 -17.89 -18.89
C VAL A 173 -5.64 -17.71 -20.33
N MET A 174 -5.23 -16.50 -20.70
CA MET A 174 -4.62 -16.22 -22.02
C MET A 174 -3.24 -16.83 -22.17
N TRP A 175 -2.43 -16.76 -21.12
CA TRP A 175 -1.06 -17.28 -21.05
C TRP A 175 -1.02 -18.80 -21.21
N TRP A 176 -2.04 -19.52 -20.71
CA TRP A 176 -2.08 -20.97 -20.75
C TRP A 176 -2.07 -21.51 -22.20
N PRO A 177 -1.03 -22.28 -22.59
CA PRO A 177 -0.88 -22.76 -23.95
C PRO A 177 -1.89 -23.86 -24.26
N ARG A 178 -2.48 -23.83 -25.46
CA ARG A 178 -3.41 -24.90 -25.91
C ARG A 178 -2.76 -26.26 -26.04
N ARG A 179 -1.44 -26.30 -26.25
CA ARG A 179 -0.63 -27.52 -26.35
C ARG A 179 0.76 -27.25 -25.77
N TRP A 180 1.18 -28.10 -24.84
CA TRP A 180 2.49 -28.08 -24.22
C TRP A 180 3.54 -28.72 -25.14
N ASN A 181 4.03 -27.95 -26.11
CA ASN A 181 5.19 -28.31 -26.92
C ASN A 181 6.36 -27.35 -26.66
N LYS A 182 7.58 -27.73 -27.06
CA LYS A 182 8.80 -26.95 -26.81
C LYS A 182 8.65 -25.48 -27.23
N SER A 183 8.09 -25.24 -28.42
CA SER A 183 7.89 -23.88 -28.93
C SER A 183 6.93 -23.04 -28.08
N ASN A 184 5.77 -23.58 -27.68
CA ASN A 184 4.82 -22.84 -26.86
C ASN A 184 5.33 -22.63 -25.44
N ARG A 185 6.05 -23.61 -24.87
CA ARG A 185 6.71 -23.46 -23.58
C ARG A 185 7.74 -22.32 -23.61
N ASP A 186 8.60 -22.29 -24.63
CA ASP A 186 9.58 -21.21 -24.75
C ASP A 186 8.90 -19.84 -24.90
N LYS A 187 7.74 -19.73 -25.57
CA LYS A 187 6.96 -18.48 -25.65
C LYS A 187 6.33 -18.05 -24.33
N SER A 188 5.99 -19.01 -23.47
CA SER A 188 5.35 -18.75 -22.17
C SER A 188 6.35 -18.30 -21.10
N PHE A 189 7.61 -18.75 -21.19
CA PHE A 189 8.60 -18.55 -20.11
C PHE A 189 9.87 -17.80 -20.52
N LYS A 190 10.12 -17.56 -21.82
CA LYS A 190 11.36 -16.92 -22.30
C LYS A 190 11.08 -15.73 -23.20
N ILE A 191 11.84 -14.67 -22.99
CA ILE A 191 11.81 -13.48 -23.84
C ILE A 191 12.76 -13.69 -25.02
N LYS A 192 12.25 -13.56 -26.24
CA LYS A 192 13.08 -13.65 -27.46
C LYS A 192 13.64 -12.26 -27.83
N TRP A 193 14.80 -11.92 -27.29
CA TRP A 193 15.47 -10.63 -27.51
C TRP A 193 15.88 -10.37 -28.98
N ASN A 194 16.32 -11.39 -29.70
CA ASN A 194 16.72 -11.29 -31.12
C ASN A 194 15.50 -11.25 -32.08
N GLY A 195 14.37 -10.70 -31.64
CA GLY A 195 13.13 -10.62 -32.40
C GLY A 195 12.83 -9.20 -32.89
N SER A 196 11.79 -9.05 -33.71
CA SER A 196 11.24 -7.71 -33.98
C SER A 196 10.74 -7.06 -32.70
N PHE A 197 10.73 -5.73 -32.63
CA PHE A 197 10.19 -4.98 -31.49
C PHE A 197 8.79 -5.47 -31.04
N LYS A 198 7.92 -5.80 -32.00
CA LYS A 198 6.58 -6.36 -31.74
C LYS A 198 6.63 -7.68 -30.98
N ARG A 199 7.60 -8.53 -31.33
CA ARG A 199 7.80 -9.84 -30.70
C ARG A 199 8.36 -9.67 -29.29
N VAL A 200 9.37 -8.83 -29.12
CA VAL A 200 9.97 -8.53 -27.81
C VAL A 200 8.92 -7.94 -26.88
N ASN A 201 8.16 -6.93 -27.31
CA ASN A 201 7.09 -6.30 -26.52
C ASN A 201 5.99 -7.30 -26.11
N TYR A 202 5.58 -8.19 -27.01
CA TYR A 202 4.62 -9.24 -26.68
C TYR A 202 5.18 -10.21 -25.64
N ASP A 203 6.45 -10.62 -25.79
CA ASP A 203 7.10 -11.51 -24.83
C ASP A 203 7.31 -10.83 -23.47
N LEU A 204 7.66 -9.53 -23.43
CA LEU A 204 7.73 -8.75 -22.20
C LEU A 204 6.38 -8.75 -21.46
N HIS A 205 5.29 -8.42 -22.15
CA HIS A 205 3.95 -8.44 -21.54
C HIS A 205 3.57 -9.83 -21.00
N ASN A 206 3.80 -10.88 -21.81
CA ASN A 206 3.37 -12.23 -21.47
C ASN A 206 4.24 -12.90 -20.40
N VAL A 207 5.56 -12.77 -20.49
CA VAL A 207 6.51 -13.44 -19.60
C VAL A 207 6.62 -12.70 -18.27
N LEU A 208 6.73 -11.37 -18.28
CA LEU A 208 6.80 -10.61 -17.04
C LEU A 208 5.47 -10.68 -16.29
N GLY A 209 4.33 -10.54 -16.99
CA GLY A 209 3.01 -10.67 -16.37
C GLY A 209 2.78 -12.03 -15.71
N PHE A 210 3.36 -13.11 -16.26
CA PHE A 210 3.30 -14.43 -15.63
C PHE A 210 4.18 -14.52 -14.38
N TYR A 211 5.45 -14.12 -14.46
CA TYR A 211 6.36 -14.22 -13.31
C TYR A 211 5.96 -13.29 -12.16
N SER A 212 5.33 -12.14 -12.46
CA SER A 212 4.83 -11.24 -11.44
C SER A 212 3.45 -11.60 -10.90
N LEU A 213 2.74 -12.57 -11.49
CA LEU A 213 1.31 -12.79 -11.28
C LEU A 213 0.92 -12.92 -9.80
N LEU A 214 1.57 -13.83 -9.08
CA LEU A 214 1.21 -14.13 -7.69
C LEU A 214 1.50 -12.96 -6.75
N LEU A 215 2.64 -12.29 -6.95
CA LEU A 215 3.03 -11.15 -6.13
C LEU A 215 2.21 -9.90 -6.46
N ALA A 216 1.91 -9.66 -7.75
CA ALA A 216 1.00 -8.60 -8.17
C ALA A 216 -0.42 -8.83 -7.65
N LEU A 217 -0.86 -10.09 -7.59
CA LEU A 217 -2.13 -10.46 -6.99
C LEU A 217 -2.14 -10.17 -5.49
N ALA A 218 -1.09 -10.54 -4.77
CA ALA A 218 -0.94 -10.25 -3.34
C ALA A 218 -0.98 -8.73 -3.07
N LEU A 219 -0.18 -7.94 -3.79
CA LEU A 219 -0.16 -6.48 -3.67
C LEU A 219 -1.51 -5.83 -4.01
N GLY A 220 -2.19 -6.34 -5.04
CA GLY A 220 -3.52 -5.87 -5.42
C GLY A 220 -4.59 -6.20 -4.38
N ILE A 221 -4.56 -7.40 -3.79
CA ILE A 221 -5.46 -7.81 -2.70
C ILE A 221 -5.23 -6.92 -1.48
N THR A 222 -3.99 -6.75 -1.04
CA THR A 222 -3.69 -5.95 0.16
C THR A 222 -4.04 -4.48 -0.03
N GLY A 223 -3.92 -3.93 -1.24
CA GLY A 223 -4.39 -2.57 -1.55
C GLY A 223 -5.91 -2.42 -1.60
N LEU A 224 -6.64 -3.47 -2.00
CA LEU A 224 -8.10 -3.46 -2.05
C LEU A 224 -8.76 -3.50 -0.67
N VAL A 225 -8.09 -4.08 0.33
CA VAL A 225 -8.54 -4.06 1.74
C VAL A 225 -8.84 -2.62 2.19
N TRP A 226 -8.00 -1.64 1.84
CA TRP A 226 -8.26 -0.22 2.18
C TRP A 226 -9.18 0.52 1.21
N SER A 227 -9.57 -0.12 0.11
CA SER A 227 -10.42 0.49 -0.91
C SER A 227 -11.90 0.25 -0.63
N PHE A 228 -12.25 -0.94 -0.12
CA PHE A 228 -13.64 -1.35 0.07
C PHE A 228 -13.84 -2.15 1.35
N LYS A 229 -14.74 -1.67 2.22
CA LYS A 229 -15.10 -2.37 3.46
C LYS A 229 -15.58 -3.81 3.22
N TRP A 230 -16.42 -4.03 2.22
CA TRP A 230 -16.90 -5.38 1.87
C TRP A 230 -15.77 -6.34 1.45
N PHE A 231 -14.68 -5.79 0.88
CA PHE A 231 -13.55 -6.60 0.44
C PHE A 231 -12.68 -7.00 1.65
N GLU A 232 -12.45 -6.07 2.57
CA GLU A 232 -11.81 -6.33 3.87
C GLU A 232 -12.60 -7.38 4.68
N GLU A 233 -13.89 -7.14 4.90
CA GLU A 233 -14.78 -8.06 5.63
C GLU A 233 -14.83 -9.44 4.95
N GLY A 234 -14.91 -9.48 3.62
CA GLY A 234 -14.91 -10.73 2.86
C GLY A 234 -13.58 -11.49 2.94
N LEU A 235 -12.44 -10.78 2.85
CA LEU A 235 -11.13 -11.38 3.01
C LEU A 235 -10.96 -11.95 4.42
N TYR A 236 -11.36 -11.18 5.45
CA TYR A 236 -11.34 -11.62 6.85
C TYR A 236 -12.23 -12.84 7.06
N TYR A 237 -13.46 -12.83 6.54
CA TYR A 237 -14.38 -13.97 6.64
C TYR A 237 -13.79 -15.25 6.05
N VAL A 238 -13.14 -15.17 4.88
CA VAL A 238 -12.50 -16.32 4.24
C VAL A 238 -11.30 -16.81 5.05
N THR A 239 -10.46 -15.90 5.56
CA THR A 239 -9.22 -16.27 6.28
C THR A 239 -9.46 -16.69 7.72
N SER A 240 -10.57 -16.25 8.33
CA SER A 240 -10.97 -16.60 9.70
C SER A 240 -11.77 -17.90 9.80
N GLY A 241 -12.13 -18.50 8.65
CA GLY A 241 -12.97 -19.70 8.59
C GLY A 241 -14.46 -19.42 8.81
N GLY A 242 -14.92 -18.20 8.47
CA GLY A 242 -16.33 -17.81 8.50
C GLY A 242 -16.73 -16.92 9.67
N LYS A 243 -15.77 -16.25 10.33
CA LYS A 243 -16.05 -15.26 11.38
C LYS A 243 -16.17 -13.87 10.78
N GLU A 244 -17.04 -13.06 11.34
CA GLU A 244 -17.13 -11.63 11.01
C GLU A 244 -15.94 -10.87 11.60
N LEU A 245 -15.51 -9.83 10.89
CA LEU A 245 -14.46 -8.93 11.36
C LEU A 245 -14.96 -8.25 12.65
N PRO A 246 -14.23 -8.37 13.78
CA PRO A 246 -14.61 -7.69 15.01
C PRO A 246 -14.67 -6.18 14.80
N GLU A 247 -15.70 -5.52 15.32
CA GLU A 247 -15.67 -4.07 15.40
C GLU A 247 -14.57 -3.64 16.38
N HIS A 248 -13.79 -2.65 15.97
CA HIS A 248 -12.79 -2.07 16.84
C HIS A 248 -13.50 -1.21 17.88
N HIS A 249 -13.52 -1.67 19.13
CA HIS A 249 -14.08 -0.94 20.25
C HIS A 249 -12.98 -0.64 21.26
N HIS A 250 -12.77 0.66 21.54
CA HIS A 250 -11.92 1.07 22.63
C HIS A 250 -12.63 0.79 23.96
N PRO A 251 -11.92 0.26 24.97
CA PRO A 251 -12.49 0.10 26.30
C PRO A 251 -12.73 1.48 26.93
N HIS A 252 -13.75 1.57 27.78
CA HIS A 252 -14.12 2.80 28.45
C HIS A 252 -13.62 2.83 29.91
N SER A 253 -13.07 3.96 30.32
CA SER A 253 -12.62 4.27 31.67
C SER A 253 -13.79 4.54 32.63
N ASP A 254 -13.59 4.23 33.91
CA ASP A 254 -14.57 4.45 34.97
C ASP A 254 -14.60 5.93 35.41
N THR A 255 -15.54 6.68 34.84
CA THR A 255 -15.75 8.11 35.15
C THR A 255 -16.12 8.40 36.61
N THR A 256 -16.47 7.40 37.42
CA THR A 256 -16.72 7.59 38.86
C THR A 256 -15.42 7.79 39.65
N GLN A 257 -14.27 7.44 39.07
CA GLN A 257 -12.96 7.46 39.73
C GLN A 257 -12.13 8.72 39.44
N VAL A 258 -12.73 9.76 38.84
CA VAL A 258 -12.05 11.02 38.47
C VAL A 258 -11.22 11.62 39.60
N ALA A 259 -11.71 11.51 40.84
CA ALA A 259 -11.04 12.04 42.03
C ALA A 259 -9.64 11.45 42.27
N LEU A 260 -9.35 10.24 41.77
CA LEU A 260 -8.04 9.60 41.92
C LEU A 260 -6.92 10.33 41.17
N LEU A 261 -7.25 11.12 40.15
CA LEU A 261 -6.27 11.93 39.40
C LEU A 261 -5.95 13.26 40.07
N ALA A 262 -6.86 13.81 40.87
CA ALA A 262 -6.84 15.22 41.29
C ALA A 262 -5.61 15.62 42.12
N ASN A 263 -4.84 14.67 42.66
CA ASN A 263 -3.70 14.92 43.54
C ASN A 263 -2.40 14.24 43.10
N ASN A 264 -2.31 13.74 41.86
CA ASN A 264 -1.10 13.05 41.41
C ASN A 264 -0.15 13.99 40.65
N PRO A 265 1.10 14.19 41.11
CA PRO A 265 2.04 15.10 40.44
C PRO A 265 2.55 14.58 39.10
N VAL A 266 2.43 13.28 38.83
CA VAL A 266 2.84 12.65 37.57
C VAL A 266 1.61 12.46 36.69
N SER A 267 1.70 12.76 35.39
CA SER A 267 0.56 12.61 34.49
C SER A 267 0.08 11.16 34.37
N ALA A 268 -1.21 10.93 34.10
CA ALA A 268 -1.73 9.56 33.92
C ALA A 268 -1.03 8.84 32.76
N LEU A 269 -0.70 9.56 31.70
CA LEU A 269 0.04 9.05 30.55
C LEU A 269 1.45 8.59 30.92
N ASP A 270 2.21 9.38 31.69
CA ASP A 270 3.56 8.96 32.13
C ASP A 270 3.50 7.72 33.01
N ARG A 271 2.51 7.63 33.90
CA ARG A 271 2.34 6.44 34.75
C ARG A 271 1.97 5.21 33.93
N ALA A 272 1.09 5.34 32.93
CA ALA A 272 0.78 4.26 31.98
C ALA A 272 2.01 3.87 31.14
N TRP A 273 2.79 4.85 30.71
CA TRP A 273 4.05 4.65 30.01
C TRP A 273 5.05 3.84 30.84
N TYR A 274 5.31 4.24 32.08
CA TYR A 274 6.22 3.51 32.97
C TYR A 274 5.76 2.07 33.23
N LYS A 275 4.45 1.83 33.35
CA LYS A 275 3.92 0.46 33.44
C LYS A 275 4.18 -0.34 32.16
N THR A 276 4.02 0.29 31.00
CA THR A 276 4.14 -0.38 29.69
C THR A 276 5.59 -0.73 29.38
N ILE A 277 6.54 0.19 29.56
CA ILE A 277 7.96 -0.11 29.33
C ILE A 277 8.52 -1.17 30.30
N ALA A 278 7.91 -1.32 31.49
CA ALA A 278 8.30 -2.35 32.45
C ALA A 278 7.87 -3.76 32.03
N VAL A 279 6.78 -3.88 31.24
CA VAL A 279 6.30 -5.17 30.71
C VAL A 279 6.77 -5.43 29.27
N GLU A 280 7.24 -4.41 28.57
CA GLU A 280 7.78 -4.46 27.21
C GLU A 280 9.24 -3.95 27.17
N PRO A 281 10.19 -4.58 27.88
CA PRO A 281 11.57 -4.11 27.97
C PRO A 281 12.32 -4.16 26.63
N ASP A 282 11.89 -5.04 25.71
CA ASP A 282 12.55 -5.31 24.43
C ASP A 282 11.88 -4.58 23.24
N ALA A 283 10.82 -3.81 23.49
CA ALA A 283 10.11 -3.08 22.44
C ALA A 283 11.04 -2.09 21.71
N GLN A 284 10.92 -2.06 20.38
CA GLN A 284 11.75 -1.24 19.49
C GLN A 284 11.17 0.15 19.24
N GLY A 285 9.97 0.42 19.74
CA GLY A 285 9.34 1.71 19.66
C GLY A 285 7.95 1.68 20.27
N PHE A 286 7.37 2.85 20.46
CA PHE A 286 6.04 3.00 21.00
C PHE A 286 5.29 4.14 20.33
N TYR A 287 3.97 3.99 20.26
CA TYR A 287 3.05 5.05 19.86
C TYR A 287 1.98 5.20 20.91
N MET A 288 1.55 6.44 21.18
CA MET A 288 0.47 6.72 22.11
C MET A 288 -0.33 7.93 21.67
N THR A 289 -1.61 7.93 22.03
CA THR A 289 -2.53 9.06 21.82
C THR A 289 -2.47 9.97 23.06
N PRO A 290 -1.84 11.16 23.00
CA PRO A 290 -1.48 11.90 24.21
C PRO A 290 -2.66 12.60 24.89
N ILE A 291 -3.68 12.97 24.10
CA ILE A 291 -4.85 13.69 24.56
C ILE A 291 -6.08 12.86 24.24
N LEU A 292 -6.85 12.59 25.27
CA LEU A 292 -8.16 11.96 25.19
C LEU A 292 -9.23 13.02 24.86
N GLU A 293 -10.25 12.64 24.09
CA GLU A 293 -11.33 13.54 23.70
C GLU A 293 -12.44 13.54 24.76
N ASP A 294 -12.79 12.35 25.24
CA ASP A 294 -13.87 12.11 26.18
C ASP A 294 -13.39 11.65 27.57
N LYS A 295 -14.24 11.86 28.57
CA LYS A 295 -13.93 11.53 29.98
C LYS A 295 -13.87 10.03 30.24
N ASP A 296 -14.47 9.22 29.38
CA ASP A 296 -14.49 7.77 29.47
C ASP A 296 -13.51 7.12 28.49
N ASP A 297 -12.69 7.87 27.76
CA ASP A 297 -11.64 7.28 26.93
C ASP A 297 -10.61 6.50 27.78
N ALA A 298 -10.06 5.43 27.23
CA ALA A 298 -8.90 4.75 27.82
C ALA A 298 -7.59 5.31 27.25
N LEU A 299 -6.54 5.30 28.06
CA LEU A 299 -5.17 5.57 27.59
C LEU A 299 -4.70 4.40 26.73
N GLU A 300 -4.25 4.69 25.52
CA GLU A 300 -3.72 3.70 24.59
C GLU A 300 -2.21 3.88 24.39
N ILE A 301 -1.47 2.80 24.57
CA ILE A 301 -0.04 2.72 24.26
C ILE A 301 0.20 1.47 23.42
N ILE A 302 0.76 1.66 22.24
CA ILE A 302 1.15 0.61 21.31
C ILE A 302 2.66 0.41 21.45
N ALA A 303 3.08 -0.82 21.74
CA ALA A 303 4.49 -1.23 21.75
C ALA A 303 4.79 -2.01 20.47
N TYR A 304 5.75 -1.54 19.68
CA TYR A 304 6.22 -2.21 18.47
C TYR A 304 7.42 -3.09 18.80
N GLN A 305 7.37 -4.35 18.36
CA GLN A 305 8.40 -5.34 18.66
C GLN A 305 9.52 -5.37 17.62
N ASP A 306 9.23 -4.92 16.40
CA ASP A 306 10.17 -4.93 15.28
C ASP A 306 10.45 -3.49 14.82
N HIS A 307 11.72 -3.17 14.56
CA HIS A 307 12.08 -1.89 13.95
C HIS A 307 11.69 -1.87 12.47
N GLY A 308 11.07 -0.77 12.02
CA GLY A 308 10.73 -0.57 10.61
C GLY A 308 9.49 -1.33 10.10
N SER A 309 8.76 -2.03 10.97
CA SER A 309 7.48 -2.68 10.63
C SER A 309 6.42 -2.42 11.72
N TRP A 310 5.13 -2.55 11.37
CA TRP A 310 4.02 -2.14 12.24
C TRP A 310 3.06 -3.27 12.61
N TYR A 311 3.23 -4.46 12.01
CA TYR A 311 2.37 -5.61 12.25
C TYR A 311 2.62 -6.28 13.61
N ASN A 312 3.88 -6.41 14.02
CA ASN A 312 4.26 -7.08 15.25
C ASN A 312 4.22 -6.08 16.42
N ARG A 313 3.04 -5.94 17.01
CA ARG A 313 2.77 -4.97 18.06
C ARG A 313 1.85 -5.49 19.14
N ASN A 314 1.97 -4.89 20.33
CA ASN A 314 1.10 -5.12 21.47
C ASN A 314 0.42 -3.80 21.86
N GLU A 315 -0.89 -3.83 22.03
CA GLU A 315 -1.73 -2.66 22.35
C GLU A 315 -2.13 -2.71 23.83
N TYR A 316 -1.83 -1.65 24.57
CA TYR A 316 -2.10 -1.55 26.01
C TYR A 316 -3.14 -0.46 26.25
N TYR A 317 -4.29 -0.87 26.76
CA TYR A 317 -5.35 0.05 27.15
C TYR A 317 -5.41 0.16 28.67
N TYR A 318 -5.33 1.38 29.19
CA TYR A 318 -5.42 1.64 30.63
C TYR A 318 -6.60 2.54 30.94
N ASP A 319 -7.30 2.22 32.02
CA ASP A 319 -8.24 3.14 32.64
C ASP A 319 -7.51 4.45 33.01
N GLN A 320 -8.01 5.59 32.51
CA GLN A 320 -7.31 6.86 32.64
C GLN A 320 -7.19 7.34 34.10
N TYR A 321 -8.04 6.82 35.01
CA TYR A 321 -8.08 7.24 36.41
C TYR A 321 -7.32 6.29 37.34
N THR A 322 -7.55 4.98 37.21
CA THR A 322 -7.04 3.92 38.07
C THR A 322 -5.79 3.24 37.51
N LEU A 323 -5.52 3.38 36.20
CA LEU A 323 -4.50 2.64 35.46
C LEU A 323 -4.69 1.12 35.51
N LYS A 324 -5.93 0.67 35.66
CA LYS A 324 -6.29 -0.73 35.47
C LYS A 324 -6.10 -1.08 33.99
N LEU A 325 -5.38 -2.17 33.70
CA LEU A 325 -5.19 -2.66 32.35
C LEU A 325 -6.49 -3.30 31.84
N PHE A 326 -6.91 -2.91 30.65
CA PHE A 326 -7.95 -3.56 29.87
C PHE A 326 -7.31 -4.49 28.84
N ARG A 327 -7.96 -5.62 28.59
CA ARG A 327 -7.60 -6.55 27.50
C ARG A 327 -8.70 -6.49 26.44
N VAL A 328 -8.30 -6.40 25.18
CA VAL A 328 -9.20 -6.47 24.03
C VAL A 328 -8.74 -7.56 23.08
N GLN A 329 -9.64 -8.11 22.28
CA GLN A 329 -9.27 -9.17 21.34
C GLN A 329 -8.25 -8.66 20.32
N GLY A 330 -7.14 -9.38 20.15
CA GLY A 330 -6.09 -9.03 19.18
C GLY A 330 -5.09 -7.99 19.68
N ASP A 331 -5.18 -7.57 20.94
CA ASP A 331 -4.24 -6.63 21.56
C ASP A 331 -2.83 -7.16 21.74
N ARG A 332 -2.61 -8.48 21.62
CA ARG A 332 -1.29 -9.11 21.60
C ARG A 332 -1.10 -9.82 20.28
N TYR A 333 -0.05 -9.46 19.55
CA TYR A 333 0.23 -10.09 18.26
C TYR A 333 0.37 -11.60 18.38
N GLU A 334 1.08 -12.10 19.39
CA GLU A 334 1.31 -13.54 19.56
C GLU A 334 0.01 -14.33 19.80
N GLU A 335 -0.92 -13.76 20.58
CA GLU A 335 -2.21 -14.37 20.94
C GLU A 335 -3.24 -14.27 19.81
N ALA A 336 -3.02 -13.38 18.84
CA ALA A 336 -3.96 -13.11 17.75
C ALA A 336 -4.15 -14.33 16.82
N GLY A 337 -5.39 -14.49 16.32
CA GLY A 337 -5.73 -15.51 15.34
C GLY A 337 -5.07 -15.25 13.99
N PHE A 338 -5.05 -16.26 13.11
CA PHE A 338 -4.43 -16.13 11.78
C PHE A 338 -5.01 -14.95 10.96
N ALA A 339 -6.33 -14.78 10.96
CA ALA A 339 -6.99 -13.69 10.25
C ALA A 339 -6.61 -12.31 10.82
N ASP A 340 -6.58 -12.18 12.14
CA ASP A 340 -6.17 -10.94 12.82
C ASP A 340 -4.71 -10.59 12.52
N LYS A 341 -3.80 -11.58 12.59
CA LYS A 341 -2.40 -11.43 12.19
C LYS A 341 -2.26 -11.00 10.74
N LEU A 342 -3.05 -11.59 9.84
CA LEU A 342 -3.04 -11.23 8.43
C LEU A 342 -3.52 -9.79 8.20
N SER A 343 -4.55 -9.35 8.93
CA SER A 343 -5.03 -7.96 8.90
C SER A 343 -3.95 -6.98 9.37
N LEU A 344 -3.25 -7.29 10.46
CA LEU A 344 -2.12 -6.49 10.96
C LEU A 344 -0.96 -6.45 9.95
N LEU A 345 -0.65 -7.59 9.31
CA LEU A 345 0.37 -7.72 8.27
C LEU A 345 0.04 -7.01 6.96
N ASN A 346 -1.23 -6.65 6.71
CA ASN A 346 -1.68 -6.16 5.42
C ASN A 346 -0.85 -4.96 4.93
N TYR A 347 -0.54 -4.01 5.82
CA TYR A 347 0.25 -2.84 5.48
C TYR A 347 1.68 -3.21 5.09
N ASP A 348 2.37 -3.96 5.96
CA ASP A 348 3.75 -4.37 5.73
C ASP A 348 3.90 -5.28 4.52
N LEU A 349 2.92 -6.13 4.24
CA LEU A 349 2.88 -6.95 3.02
C LEU A 349 2.71 -6.08 1.77
N HIS A 350 1.88 -5.04 1.84
CA HIS A 350 1.64 -4.16 0.69
C HIS A 350 2.87 -3.34 0.31
N ILE A 351 3.63 -2.84 1.29
CA ILE A 351 4.85 -2.07 1.01
C ILE A 351 6.11 -2.95 0.91
N GLY A 352 6.00 -4.24 1.23
CA GLY A 352 7.12 -5.19 1.21
C GLY A 352 8.03 -5.13 2.44
N ALA A 353 7.61 -4.49 3.53
CA ALA A 353 8.40 -4.32 4.75
C ALA A 353 8.54 -5.60 5.59
N VAL A 354 7.69 -6.63 5.38
CA VAL A 354 7.73 -7.89 6.16
C VAL A 354 9.11 -8.58 6.14
N TRP A 355 9.87 -8.46 5.05
CA TRP A 355 11.22 -9.01 4.93
C TRP A 355 12.31 -7.92 4.90
N GLY A 356 12.00 -6.71 5.39
CA GLY A 356 12.88 -5.55 5.31
C GLY A 356 13.24 -5.19 3.87
N LEU A 357 14.50 -4.83 3.66
CA LEU A 357 14.99 -4.33 2.37
C LEU A 357 14.78 -5.32 1.18
N PRO A 358 15.06 -6.64 1.30
CA PRO A 358 14.74 -7.60 0.24
C PRO A 358 13.26 -7.60 -0.18
N GLY A 359 12.34 -7.49 0.78
CA GLY A 359 10.90 -7.45 0.50
C GLY A 359 10.49 -6.16 -0.22
N LYS A 360 11.05 -5.01 0.18
CA LYS A 360 10.84 -3.73 -0.49
C LYS A 360 11.38 -3.72 -1.93
N ILE A 361 12.57 -4.29 -2.16
CA ILE A 361 13.13 -4.47 -3.50
C ILE A 361 12.21 -5.34 -4.36
N LEU A 362 11.67 -6.43 -3.80
CA LEU A 362 10.72 -7.29 -4.50
C LEU A 362 9.44 -6.51 -4.86
N ALA A 363 8.84 -5.80 -3.90
CA ALA A 363 7.65 -4.98 -4.12
C ALA A 363 7.89 -3.91 -5.21
N PHE A 364 9.05 -3.26 -5.20
CA PHE A 364 9.47 -2.32 -6.23
C PHE A 364 9.57 -2.97 -7.61
N CYS A 365 10.26 -4.11 -7.74
CA CYS A 365 10.41 -4.80 -9.02
C CYS A 365 9.06 -5.26 -9.58
N ILE A 366 8.17 -5.78 -8.72
CA ILE A 366 6.84 -6.20 -9.13
C ILE A 366 5.96 -5.01 -9.53
N SER A 367 6.02 -3.91 -8.78
CA SER A 367 5.32 -2.67 -9.13
C SER A 367 5.83 -2.11 -10.45
N LEU A 368 7.14 -2.13 -10.69
CA LEU A 368 7.72 -1.68 -11.96
C LEU A 368 7.28 -2.57 -13.14
N ILE A 369 7.20 -3.89 -12.93
CA ILE A 369 6.61 -4.79 -13.92
C ILE A 369 5.14 -4.42 -14.17
N CYS A 370 4.34 -4.22 -13.12
CA CYS A 370 2.92 -3.83 -13.24
C CYS A 370 2.75 -2.52 -13.99
N ALA A 371 3.63 -1.53 -13.78
CA ALA A 371 3.65 -0.30 -14.57
C ALA A 371 3.96 -0.55 -16.05
N SER A 372 4.82 -1.51 -16.37
CA SER A 372 5.14 -1.85 -17.76
C SER A 372 4.00 -2.58 -18.50
N LEU A 373 3.09 -3.28 -17.78
CA LEU A 373 2.05 -4.10 -18.40
C LEU A 373 1.02 -3.29 -19.22
N PRO A 374 0.46 -2.17 -18.73
CA PRO A 374 -0.40 -1.30 -19.53
C PRO A 374 0.27 -0.78 -20.80
N ILE A 375 1.54 -0.36 -20.70
CA ILE A 375 2.31 0.16 -21.84
C ILE A 375 2.51 -0.93 -22.88
N THR A 376 3.05 -2.07 -22.46
CA THR A 376 3.32 -3.20 -23.36
C THR A 376 2.03 -3.76 -23.96
N GLY A 377 0.95 -3.84 -23.18
CA GLY A 377 -0.38 -4.28 -23.62
C GLY A 377 -0.99 -3.33 -24.67
N PHE A 378 -0.92 -2.03 -24.44
CA PHE A 378 -1.33 -1.01 -25.41
C PHE A 378 -0.56 -1.13 -26.72
N LEU A 379 0.76 -1.32 -26.65
CA LEU A 379 1.61 -1.52 -27.83
C LEU A 379 1.26 -2.82 -28.59
N VAL A 380 0.88 -3.90 -27.90
CA VAL A 380 0.37 -5.11 -28.56
C VAL A 380 -0.91 -4.82 -29.33
N TRP A 381 -1.87 -4.12 -28.73
CA TRP A 381 -3.14 -3.74 -29.37
C TRP A 381 -2.93 -2.84 -30.58
N TRP A 382 -2.15 -1.77 -30.43
CA TRP A 382 -1.86 -0.80 -31.49
C TRP A 382 -1.23 -1.46 -32.72
N ASN A 383 -0.29 -2.38 -32.48
CA ASN A 383 0.40 -3.11 -33.55
C ASN A 383 -0.50 -4.12 -34.28
N LYS A 384 -1.53 -4.68 -33.64
CA LYS A 384 -2.53 -5.54 -34.30
C LYS A 384 -3.39 -4.72 -35.27
N LYS A 385 -3.81 -3.50 -34.90
CA LYS A 385 -4.66 -2.62 -35.72
C LYS A 385 -3.97 -2.19 -37.03
N LYS A 386 -2.66 -1.90 -36.98
CA LYS A 386 -1.85 -1.57 -38.18
C LYS A 386 -1.81 -2.70 -39.20
N LYS A 387 -1.79 -3.96 -38.75
CA LYS A 387 -1.76 -5.14 -39.65
C LYS A 387 -3.10 -5.33 -40.36
N THR A 388 -4.22 -5.08 -39.67
CA THR A 388 -5.56 -5.12 -40.27
C THR A 388 -5.73 -4.03 -41.34
N LYS A 389 -5.28 -2.79 -41.06
CA LYS A 389 -5.29 -1.71 -42.06
C LYS A 389 -4.43 -2.04 -43.29
N LYS A 390 -3.20 -2.55 -43.12
CA LYS A 390 -2.32 -2.89 -44.25
C LYS A 390 -2.89 -4.02 -45.13
N LYS A 391 -3.53 -5.02 -44.53
CA LYS A 391 -4.25 -6.08 -45.28
C LYS A 391 -5.50 -5.58 -46.00
N ALA A 392 -6.23 -4.64 -45.40
CA ALA A 392 -7.39 -4.02 -46.05
C ALA A 392 -6.96 -3.15 -47.24
N LEU A 393 -5.89 -2.37 -47.08
CA LEU A 393 -5.29 -1.57 -48.16
C LEU A 393 -4.72 -2.42 -49.29
N SER A 394 -4.03 -3.53 -48.98
CA SER A 394 -3.51 -4.43 -50.03
C SER A 394 -4.62 -5.15 -50.80
N ARG A 395 -5.69 -5.58 -50.12
CA ARG A 395 -6.87 -6.17 -50.77
C ARG A 395 -7.62 -5.17 -51.66
N ASN A 396 -7.73 -3.91 -51.22
CA ASN A 396 -8.36 -2.88 -52.03
C ASN A 396 -7.51 -2.54 -53.25
N ALA A 397 -6.17 -2.52 -53.14
CA ALA A 397 -5.27 -2.30 -54.27
C ALA A 397 -5.27 -3.45 -55.30
N GLU A 398 -5.36 -4.70 -54.85
CA GLU A 398 -5.54 -5.89 -55.72
C GLU A 398 -6.90 -5.90 -56.44
N ASN A 399 -7.95 -5.32 -55.83
CA ASN A 399 -9.28 -5.25 -56.44
C ASN A 399 -9.45 -4.05 -57.41
N THR A 400 -8.54 -3.06 -57.39
CA THR A 400 -8.58 -1.88 -58.27
C THR A 400 -7.64 -1.96 -59.48
N THR A 401 -6.87 -3.03 -59.63
CA THR A 401 -6.05 -3.25 -60.82
C THR A 401 -6.91 -3.91 -61.91
N PRO A 402 -7.19 -3.26 -63.07
CA PRO A 402 -7.93 -3.89 -64.14
C PRO A 402 -7.14 -5.11 -64.62
N LYS A 403 -7.79 -6.28 -64.68
CA LYS A 403 -7.23 -7.41 -65.43
C LYS A 403 -7.14 -6.96 -66.88
N ASN A 404 -5.93 -6.66 -67.36
CA ASN A 404 -5.65 -6.47 -68.77
C ASN A 404 -6.07 -7.76 -69.50
N SER A 405 -7.24 -7.76 -70.12
CA SER A 405 -7.64 -8.76 -71.09
C SER A 405 -6.73 -8.57 -72.31
N GLY A 406 -5.70 -9.41 -72.40
CA GLY A 406 -4.84 -9.46 -73.57
C GLY A 406 -5.69 -9.72 -74.82
N MET A 407 -5.75 -8.73 -75.68
CA MET A 407 -6.19 -8.88 -77.06
C MET A 407 -5.05 -9.60 -77.79
N ALA A 408 -5.28 -10.86 -78.14
CA ALA A 408 -4.41 -11.62 -79.02
C ALA A 408 -4.49 -11.03 -80.43
N THR A 409 -3.33 -10.72 -81.01
CA THR A 409 -3.15 -10.49 -82.44
C THR A 409 -2.93 -11.82 -83.14
N ALA A 410 -3.81 -12.15 -84.09
CA ALA A 410 -3.52 -12.69 -85.42
C ALA A 410 -4.85 -12.99 -86.12
#